data_AF-A0A4Q3X8K3-F1
#
_entry.id   AF-A0A4Q3X8K3-F1
#
_cell.length_a   1.000
_cell.length_b   1.000
_cell.length_c   1.000
_cell.angle_alpha   90.00
_cell.angle_beta   90.00
_cell.angle_gamma   90.00
#
_symmetry.space_group_name_H-M   'P 1'
#
loop_
_entity.id
_entity.type
_entity.pdbx_description
1 polymer ?
#
loop_
_entity_poly.entity_id
_entity_poly.type
_entity_poly.pdbx_seq_one_letter_code
_entity_poly.pdbx_strand_id
1 'polypeptide(L)'
;MKSKVSWFSTLVVVTLVSVASELVHPNLWLSKLRLPSLWRPSPQEFKLPPPLTQLVLSADDLKFGREQMEKIYRDRPKLGELVVKDDALYLWAVRQFAGEASGHRVLWDPSAPDGPAWSLSSSVPPVSGVLGAIKIRAKYPAGPMFGQDLSCDKLWSCLVFELYNHSTNSAFEGIVSEALAGKIDRTATIFEIAKVEYLNVQKTKRFYLNAWAPFCARKGAVPVAEDWFQYEPDTYEHWIKQFQGPEDYPIANYGPWYDKSVAPYLKRQD
;
A
#
# COMPACT_ATOMS: atom_id res chain seq x y z
N MET A 1 12.67 -7.46 43.19
CA MET A 1 12.63 -7.22 41.73
C MET A 1 11.18 -7.10 41.31
N LYS A 2 10.70 -5.88 41.02
CA LYS A 2 9.35 -5.65 40.52
C LYS A 2 9.37 -5.98 39.02
N SER A 3 8.63 -7.01 38.60
CA SER A 3 8.45 -7.30 37.17
C SER A 3 7.77 -6.09 36.52
N LYS A 4 8.43 -5.51 35.51
CA LYS A 4 7.78 -4.60 34.59
C LYS A 4 6.79 -5.45 33.80
N VAL A 5 5.54 -5.46 34.23
CA VAL A 5 4.42 -5.97 33.42
C VAL A 5 4.40 -5.12 32.16
N SER A 6 4.73 -5.74 31.03
CA SER A 6 4.66 -5.13 29.70
C SER A 6 3.20 -4.80 29.38
N TRP A 7 2.84 -3.53 29.50
CA TRP A 7 1.51 -2.99 29.15
C TRP A 7 1.17 -3.14 27.65
N PHE A 8 2.04 -3.72 26.83
CA PHE A 8 1.83 -3.91 25.39
C PHE A 8 0.86 -5.04 25.02
N SER A 9 0.42 -5.86 25.98
CA SER A 9 -0.33 -7.09 25.67
C SER A 9 -1.83 -6.88 25.40
N THR A 10 -2.34 -5.65 25.55
CA THR A 10 -3.75 -5.31 25.26
C THR A 10 -3.81 -4.15 24.27
N LEU A 11 -3.03 -4.22 23.19
CA LEU A 11 -3.23 -3.32 22.06
C LEU A 11 -4.49 -3.77 21.32
N VAL A 12 -5.50 -2.91 21.30
CA VAL A 12 -6.68 -3.07 20.43
C VAL A 12 -6.18 -3.29 19.00
N VAL A 13 -6.75 -4.29 18.33
CA VAL A 13 -6.52 -4.55 16.91
C VAL A 13 -7.02 -3.34 16.15
N VAL A 14 -6.09 -2.52 15.66
CA VAL A 14 -6.43 -1.36 14.88
C VAL A 14 -5.98 -1.63 13.45
N THR A 15 -6.95 -1.97 12.61
CA THR A 15 -6.74 -2.03 11.16
C THR A 15 -6.48 -0.61 10.67
N LEU A 16 -5.22 -0.31 10.38
CA LEU A 16 -4.86 0.85 9.57
C LEU A 16 -5.26 0.54 8.14
N VAL A 17 -6.29 1.20 7.63
CA VAL A 17 -6.62 1.14 6.21
C VAL A 17 -5.82 2.26 5.56
N SER A 18 -4.83 1.91 4.75
CA SER A 18 -4.18 2.86 3.84
C SER A 18 -5.14 3.16 2.70
N VAL A 19 -5.28 4.44 2.38
CA VAL A 19 -6.30 4.96 1.49
C VAL A 19 -5.74 6.17 0.74
N ALA A 20 -4.75 5.94 -0.12
CA ALA A 20 -4.17 6.99 -0.95
C ALA A 20 -4.65 6.96 -2.40
N SER A 21 -5.24 5.88 -2.91
CA SER A 21 -5.28 5.72 -4.38
C SER A 21 -6.44 6.34 -5.14
N GLU A 22 -7.59 6.69 -4.53
CA GLU A 22 -8.76 7.06 -5.37
C GLU A 22 -9.69 8.16 -4.80
N LEU A 23 -9.22 9.07 -3.94
CA LEU A 23 -9.97 10.30 -3.61
C LEU A 23 -9.95 11.35 -4.73
N VAL A 24 -9.83 10.91 -5.97
CA VAL A 24 -9.97 11.77 -7.12
C VAL A 24 -11.45 12.00 -7.35
N HIS A 25 -11.93 13.17 -6.95
CA HIS A 25 -13.29 13.66 -7.24
C HIS A 25 -13.71 13.32 -8.68
N PRO A 26 -14.85 12.64 -8.88
CA PRO A 26 -15.31 12.24 -10.22
C PRO A 26 -15.60 13.43 -11.17
N ASN A 27 -15.65 14.66 -10.66
CA ASN A 27 -16.09 15.84 -11.41
C ASN A 27 -14.97 16.78 -11.90
N LEU A 28 -13.69 16.55 -11.58
CA LEU A 28 -12.60 17.46 -11.98
C LEU A 28 -11.81 17.02 -13.23
N TRP A 29 -12.11 15.87 -13.82
CA TRP A 29 -11.20 15.23 -14.80
C TRP A 29 -11.67 15.20 -16.26
N LEU A 30 -12.96 15.39 -16.54
CA LEU A 30 -13.43 15.38 -17.94
C LEU A 30 -12.93 16.56 -18.79
N SER A 31 -12.41 17.64 -18.17
CA SER A 31 -11.92 18.82 -18.90
C SER A 31 -10.44 18.74 -19.34
N LYS A 32 -9.74 17.64 -19.06
CA LYS A 32 -8.32 17.44 -19.44
C LYS A 32 -8.05 16.22 -20.31
N LEU A 33 -9.04 15.74 -21.08
CA LEU A 33 -8.84 14.73 -22.12
C LEU A 33 -8.10 15.33 -23.33
N ARG A 34 -6.82 15.69 -23.16
CA ARG A 34 -5.86 15.53 -24.25
C ARG A 34 -5.55 14.04 -24.28
N LEU A 35 -5.96 13.35 -25.33
CA LEU A 35 -5.44 12.02 -25.64
C LEU A 35 -3.90 12.12 -25.56
N PRO A 36 -3.26 11.52 -24.55
CA PRO A 36 -1.81 11.60 -24.45
C PRO A 36 -1.25 11.04 -25.75
N SER A 37 -0.41 11.80 -26.44
CA SER A 37 0.39 11.26 -27.54
C SER A 37 1.04 9.99 -27.02
N LEU A 38 0.81 8.84 -27.68
CA LEU A 38 1.28 7.51 -27.32
C LEU A 38 2.62 7.59 -26.58
N TRP A 39 2.56 7.67 -25.26
CA TRP A 39 3.76 7.79 -24.46
C TRP A 39 4.42 6.43 -24.54
N ARG A 40 5.45 6.34 -25.38
CA ARG A 40 6.35 5.20 -25.39
C ARG A 40 7.48 5.57 -24.46
N PRO A 41 7.63 4.89 -23.30
CA PRO A 41 8.83 5.08 -22.52
C PRO A 41 10.03 4.84 -23.44
N SER A 42 11.03 5.72 -23.37
CA SER A 42 12.36 5.36 -23.86
C SER A 42 12.70 3.99 -23.28
N PRO A 43 13.28 3.04 -24.04
CA PRO A 43 13.59 1.69 -23.55
C PRO A 43 14.57 1.77 -22.38
N GLN A 44 14.03 2.03 -21.19
CA GLN A 44 14.74 1.96 -19.94
C GLN A 44 14.98 0.49 -19.65
N GLU A 45 16.20 0.21 -19.20
CA GLU A 45 16.56 -1.12 -18.74
C GLU A 45 15.64 -1.51 -17.57
N PHE A 46 15.10 -2.72 -17.63
CA PHE A 46 14.33 -3.24 -16.52
C PHE A 46 15.19 -3.41 -15.29
N LYS A 47 14.77 -2.75 -14.22
CA LYS A 47 15.47 -2.75 -12.95
C LYS A 47 14.46 -2.89 -11.83
N LEU A 48 14.49 -4.04 -11.18
CA LEU A 48 13.81 -4.22 -9.91
C LEU A 48 14.43 -3.32 -8.85
N PRO A 49 13.63 -2.83 -7.88
CA PRO A 49 14.20 -2.18 -6.71
C PRO A 49 15.13 -3.16 -5.98
N PRO A 50 16.24 -2.67 -5.39
CA PRO A 50 17.04 -3.50 -4.53
C PRO A 50 16.21 -3.97 -3.31
N PRO A 51 16.60 -5.08 -2.65
CA PRO A 51 16.02 -5.48 -1.37
C PRO A 51 15.99 -4.30 -0.39
N LEU A 52 14.85 -4.10 0.27
CA LEU A 52 14.69 -3.02 1.24
C LEU A 52 15.44 -3.29 2.55
N THR A 53 15.68 -4.57 2.86
CA THR A 53 16.50 -4.98 4.01
C THR A 53 17.58 -5.97 3.57
N GLN A 54 18.62 -6.11 4.38
CA GLN A 54 19.65 -7.15 4.20
C GLN A 54 19.22 -8.51 4.77
N LEU A 55 17.92 -8.72 5.02
CA LEU A 55 17.42 -9.98 5.56
C LEU A 55 17.75 -11.13 4.60
N VAL A 56 18.43 -12.15 5.13
CA VAL A 56 18.66 -13.40 4.40
C VAL A 56 17.42 -14.27 4.54
N LEU A 57 16.65 -14.39 3.47
CA LEU A 57 15.45 -15.23 3.43
C LEU A 57 15.83 -16.72 3.45
N SER A 58 15.18 -17.49 4.32
CA SER A 58 15.32 -18.95 4.32
C SER A 58 14.57 -19.60 3.14
N ALA A 59 14.86 -20.88 2.87
CA ALA A 59 14.10 -21.66 1.89
C ALA A 59 12.61 -21.75 2.26
N ASP A 60 12.30 -21.84 3.56
CA ASP A 60 10.93 -21.88 4.08
C ASP A 60 10.21 -20.55 3.89
N ASP A 61 10.89 -19.42 4.05
CA ASP A 61 10.31 -18.09 3.77
C ASP A 61 9.98 -17.94 2.29
N LEU A 62 10.89 -18.34 1.40
CA LEU A 62 10.64 -18.30 -0.04
C LEU A 62 9.53 -19.27 -0.47
N LYS A 63 9.44 -20.45 0.16
CA LYS A 63 8.33 -21.38 -0.05
C LYS A 63 7.00 -20.73 0.35
N PHE A 64 6.94 -20.13 1.54
CA PHE A 64 5.77 -19.42 2.01
C PHE A 64 5.37 -18.28 1.04
N GLY A 65 6.33 -17.48 0.56
CA GLY A 65 6.07 -16.42 -0.41
C GLY A 65 5.48 -16.93 -1.72
N ARG A 66 5.98 -18.07 -2.23
CA ARG A 66 5.41 -18.75 -3.40
C ARG A 66 3.97 -19.19 -3.16
N GLU A 67 3.69 -19.80 -2.00
CA GLU A 67 2.34 -20.23 -1.63
C GLU A 67 1.36 -19.04 -1.59
N GLN A 68 1.78 -17.85 -1.12
CA GLN A 68 0.92 -16.66 -1.17
C GLN A 68 0.64 -16.21 -2.61
N MET A 69 1.66 -16.13 -3.46
CA MET A 69 1.48 -15.77 -4.87
C MET A 69 0.60 -16.77 -5.63
N GLU A 70 0.69 -18.06 -5.31
CA GLU A 70 -0.18 -19.08 -5.90
C GLU A 70 -1.64 -18.91 -5.47
N LYS A 71 -1.90 -18.54 -4.21
CA LYS A 71 -3.26 -18.20 -3.76
C LYS A 71 -3.78 -16.96 -4.48
N ILE A 72 -2.95 -15.92 -4.61
CA ILE A 72 -3.30 -14.70 -5.34
C ILE A 72 -3.70 -15.01 -6.78
N TYR A 73 -2.93 -15.82 -7.52
CA TYR A 73 -3.30 -16.20 -8.89
C TYR A 73 -4.57 -17.02 -8.99
N ARG A 74 -4.90 -17.81 -7.96
CA ARG A 74 -6.19 -18.51 -7.90
C ARG A 74 -7.34 -17.55 -7.66
N ASP A 75 -7.16 -16.61 -6.73
CA ASP A 75 -8.22 -15.72 -6.27
C ASP A 75 -8.40 -14.48 -7.17
N ARG A 76 -7.34 -14.09 -7.89
CA ARG A 76 -7.23 -12.93 -8.78
C ARG A 76 -6.52 -13.33 -10.08
N PRO A 77 -7.13 -14.18 -10.93
CA PRO A 77 -6.46 -14.76 -12.11
C PRO A 77 -5.92 -13.71 -13.09
N LYS A 78 -6.57 -12.54 -13.18
CA LYS A 78 -6.10 -11.43 -14.02
C LYS A 78 -4.70 -10.91 -13.66
N LEU A 79 -4.25 -11.10 -12.41
CA LEU A 79 -2.89 -10.74 -11.99
C LEU A 79 -1.83 -11.59 -12.71
N GLY A 80 -2.18 -12.81 -13.12
CA GLY A 80 -1.32 -13.75 -13.85
C GLY A 80 -1.40 -13.65 -15.38
N GLU A 81 -2.15 -12.70 -15.94
CA GLU A 81 -2.30 -12.56 -17.40
C GLU A 81 -0.99 -12.18 -18.10
N LEU A 82 -0.16 -11.36 -17.44
CA LEU A 82 1.08 -10.83 -18.02
C LEU A 82 2.35 -11.34 -17.32
N VAL A 83 2.29 -11.49 -16.00
CA VAL A 83 3.38 -11.99 -15.17
C VAL A 83 3.11 -13.46 -14.87
N VAL A 84 3.99 -14.34 -15.32
CA VAL A 84 3.89 -15.78 -15.05
C VAL A 84 4.84 -16.21 -13.94
N LYS A 85 4.70 -17.47 -13.49
CA LYS A 85 5.64 -18.06 -12.53
C LYS A 85 7.07 -17.92 -13.03
N ASP A 86 7.98 -17.64 -12.11
CA ASP A 86 9.42 -17.45 -12.32
C ASP A 86 9.82 -16.20 -13.15
N ASP A 87 8.88 -15.38 -13.62
CA ASP A 87 9.20 -14.04 -14.09
C ASP A 87 9.81 -13.22 -12.93
N ALA A 88 10.69 -12.27 -13.27
CA ALA A 88 11.39 -11.45 -12.27
C ALA A 88 10.43 -10.69 -11.32
N LEU A 89 9.28 -10.21 -11.83
CA LEU A 89 8.24 -9.57 -11.01
C LEU A 89 7.54 -10.55 -10.06
N TYR A 90 7.28 -11.77 -10.51
CA TYR A 90 6.73 -12.84 -9.66
C TYR A 90 7.71 -13.17 -8.52
N LEU A 91 8.98 -13.39 -8.85
CA LEU A 91 10.02 -13.68 -7.87
C LEU A 91 10.24 -12.52 -6.89
N TRP A 92 10.15 -11.28 -7.37
CA TRP A 92 10.18 -10.10 -6.50
C TRP A 92 9.02 -10.13 -5.49
N ALA A 93 7.79 -10.34 -5.94
CA ALA A 93 6.61 -10.40 -5.07
C ALA A 93 6.71 -11.56 -4.05
N VAL A 94 7.20 -12.73 -4.48
CA VAL A 94 7.50 -13.87 -3.59
C VAL A 94 8.41 -13.45 -2.45
N ARG A 95 9.51 -12.73 -2.74
CA ARG A 95 10.43 -12.25 -1.70
C ARG A 95 9.78 -11.24 -0.76
N GLN A 96 8.88 -10.39 -1.26
CA GLN A 96 8.15 -9.46 -0.41
C GLN A 96 7.21 -10.19 0.54
N PHE A 97 6.44 -11.18 0.07
CA PHE A 97 5.59 -12.03 0.92
C PHE A 97 6.40 -12.89 1.91
N ALA A 98 7.63 -13.27 1.53
CA ALA A 98 8.58 -13.93 2.40
C ALA A 98 9.12 -13.02 3.53
N GLY A 99 8.84 -11.72 3.47
CA GLY A 99 9.20 -10.75 4.50
C GLY A 99 10.48 -9.96 4.24
N GLU A 100 11.00 -9.97 3.00
CA GLU A 100 12.23 -9.24 2.66
C GLU A 100 12.16 -7.75 3.03
N ALA A 101 11.01 -7.12 2.82
CA ALA A 101 10.85 -5.69 3.09
C ALA A 101 10.29 -5.38 4.48
N SER A 102 9.36 -6.19 4.96
CA SER A 102 8.68 -5.98 6.24
C SER A 102 9.43 -6.57 7.44
N GLY A 103 10.43 -7.43 7.21
CA GLY A 103 11.11 -8.19 8.27
C GLY A 103 10.28 -9.36 8.82
N HIS A 104 9.08 -9.60 8.28
CA HIS A 104 8.19 -10.69 8.66
C HIS A 104 7.33 -11.12 7.48
N ARG A 105 6.94 -12.40 7.47
CA ARG A 105 6.03 -12.97 6.46
C ARG A 105 4.73 -12.16 6.35
N VAL A 106 4.19 -12.12 5.14
CA VAL A 106 2.95 -11.39 4.80
C VAL A 106 1.93 -12.39 4.27
N LEU A 107 0.69 -12.33 4.73
CA LEU A 107 -0.38 -13.18 4.22
C LEU A 107 -1.09 -12.55 3.04
N TRP A 108 -1.56 -13.37 2.12
CA TRP A 108 -2.64 -13.00 1.22
C TRP A 108 -3.99 -13.31 1.87
N ASP A 109 -4.91 -12.35 1.86
CA ASP A 109 -6.29 -12.52 2.28
C ASP A 109 -7.25 -12.18 1.11
N PRO A 110 -8.07 -13.14 0.64
CA PRO A 110 -8.93 -12.95 -0.52
C PRO A 110 -10.18 -12.11 -0.24
N SER A 111 -10.43 -11.74 1.02
CA SER A 111 -11.57 -10.90 1.40
C SER A 111 -11.46 -9.48 0.84
N ALA A 112 -12.58 -8.76 0.85
CA ALA A 112 -12.56 -7.34 0.52
C ALA A 112 -11.79 -6.53 1.58
N PRO A 113 -11.13 -5.42 1.19
CA PRO A 113 -10.54 -4.48 2.14
C PRO A 113 -11.54 -3.99 3.19
N ASP A 114 -11.09 -3.85 4.44
CA ASP A 114 -11.91 -3.38 5.58
C ASP A 114 -12.17 -1.85 5.56
N GLY A 115 -11.69 -1.18 4.51
CA GLY A 115 -11.76 0.26 4.32
C GLY A 115 -13.10 0.79 3.82
N PRO A 116 -13.13 2.08 3.47
CA PRO A 116 -14.26 2.69 2.77
C PRO A 116 -14.67 1.84 1.57
N ALA A 117 -15.95 1.87 1.20
CA ALA A 117 -16.50 1.04 0.13
C ALA A 117 -15.70 1.16 -1.18
N TRP A 118 -15.14 2.34 -1.44
CA TRP A 118 -14.36 2.65 -2.63
C TRP A 118 -12.89 2.20 -2.59
N SER A 119 -12.32 1.80 -1.44
CA SER A 119 -10.93 1.36 -1.38
C SER A 119 -10.72 0.04 -2.15
N LEU A 120 -9.71 -0.02 -3.01
CA LEU A 120 -9.39 -1.21 -3.81
C LEU A 120 -8.49 -2.21 -3.09
N SER A 121 -7.67 -1.76 -2.16
CA SER A 121 -6.72 -2.59 -1.44
C SER A 121 -6.54 -2.12 0.00
N SER A 122 -6.00 -2.99 0.83
CA SER A 122 -5.56 -2.62 2.18
C SER A 122 -4.48 -3.56 2.65
N SER A 123 -3.58 -3.05 3.47
CA SER A 123 -2.65 -3.82 4.28
C SER A 123 -3.10 -3.82 5.74
N VAL A 124 -2.97 -4.96 6.39
CA VAL A 124 -3.22 -5.13 7.83
C VAL A 124 -1.85 -5.40 8.47
N PRO A 125 -1.40 -4.56 9.43
CA PRO A 125 -0.12 -4.79 10.09
C PRO A 125 -0.18 -6.08 10.94
N PRO A 126 0.98 -6.69 11.24
CA PRO A 126 1.02 -7.82 12.17
C PRO A 126 0.61 -7.36 13.58
N VAL A 127 -0.10 -8.20 14.32
CA VAL A 127 -0.54 -7.89 15.70
C VAL A 127 -0.39 -9.12 16.58
N SER A 128 0.33 -9.01 17.70
CA SER A 128 0.40 -10.04 18.75
C SER A 128 0.68 -11.46 18.26
N GLY A 129 1.67 -11.62 17.38
CA GLY A 129 2.05 -12.93 16.80
C GLY A 129 1.17 -13.39 15.62
N VAL A 130 0.13 -12.64 15.27
CA VAL A 130 -0.63 -12.81 14.03
C VAL A 130 0.11 -12.09 12.90
N LEU A 131 0.34 -12.80 11.80
CA LEU A 131 0.95 -12.22 10.61
C LEU A 131 0.01 -11.16 10.02
N GLY A 132 0.60 -10.06 9.57
CA GLY A 132 -0.14 -9.08 8.79
C GLY A 132 -0.49 -9.61 7.40
N ALA A 133 -1.46 -8.98 6.74
CA ALA A 133 -2.05 -9.47 5.50
C ALA A 133 -2.29 -8.34 4.48
N ILE A 134 -2.33 -8.70 3.20
CA ILE A 134 -2.73 -7.82 2.11
C ILE A 134 -4.05 -8.32 1.52
N LYS A 135 -4.96 -7.38 1.25
CA LYS A 135 -6.26 -7.58 0.60
C LYS A 135 -6.34 -6.72 -0.64
N ILE A 136 -6.88 -7.27 -1.73
CA ILE A 136 -7.18 -6.52 -2.97
C ILE A 136 -8.55 -6.96 -3.47
N ARG A 137 -9.44 -6.03 -3.81
CA ARG A 137 -10.76 -6.35 -4.39
C ARG A 137 -10.60 -7.09 -5.71
N ALA A 138 -11.55 -7.97 -6.02
CA ALA A 138 -11.62 -8.58 -7.35
C ALA A 138 -12.18 -7.63 -8.40
N LYS A 139 -13.07 -6.71 -7.98
CA LYS A 139 -13.90 -5.86 -8.84
C LYS A 139 -13.90 -4.42 -8.38
N TYR A 140 -14.13 -3.50 -9.32
CA TYR A 140 -14.33 -2.09 -9.02
C TYR A 140 -15.58 -1.90 -8.14
N PRO A 141 -15.46 -1.26 -6.97
CA PRO A 141 -16.57 -1.11 -6.02
C PRO A 141 -17.46 0.10 -6.30
N ALA A 142 -17.05 1.00 -7.21
CA ALA A 142 -17.78 2.21 -7.58
C ALA A 142 -17.36 2.71 -8.97
N GLY A 143 -18.02 3.77 -9.44
CA GLY A 143 -17.69 4.46 -10.68
C GLY A 143 -18.18 3.76 -11.95
N PRO A 144 -17.79 4.24 -13.15
CA PRO A 144 -18.25 3.71 -14.43
C PRO A 144 -17.91 2.23 -14.67
N MET A 145 -16.90 1.71 -13.97
CA MET A 145 -16.44 0.33 -14.07
C MET A 145 -17.06 -0.59 -13.00
N PHE A 146 -18.05 -0.11 -12.23
CA PHE A 146 -18.66 -0.85 -11.12
C PHE A 146 -18.99 -2.31 -11.47
N GLY A 147 -18.53 -3.25 -10.63
CA GLY A 147 -18.79 -4.68 -10.78
C GLY A 147 -17.94 -5.39 -11.84
N GLN A 148 -17.14 -4.66 -12.62
CA GLN A 148 -16.15 -5.23 -13.54
C GLN A 148 -14.90 -5.66 -12.77
N ASP A 149 -14.26 -6.73 -13.23
CA ASP A 149 -13.00 -7.20 -12.64
C ASP A 149 -11.88 -6.17 -12.86
N LEU A 150 -11.02 -5.99 -11.85
CA LEU A 150 -9.84 -5.15 -11.95
C LEU A 150 -8.91 -5.65 -13.07
N SER A 151 -8.26 -4.72 -13.79
CA SER A 151 -7.26 -5.06 -14.81
C SER A 151 -5.99 -5.68 -14.20
N CYS A 152 -5.18 -6.34 -15.03
CA CYS A 152 -3.85 -6.82 -14.63
C CYS A 152 -2.98 -5.67 -14.07
N ASP A 153 -2.93 -4.52 -14.77
CA ASP A 153 -2.23 -3.31 -14.31
C ASP A 153 -2.70 -2.84 -12.93
N LYS A 154 -4.02 -2.71 -12.73
CA LYS A 154 -4.58 -2.23 -11.47
C LYS A 154 -4.30 -3.20 -10.32
N LEU A 155 -4.43 -4.50 -10.56
CA LEU A 155 -4.11 -5.54 -9.58
C LEU A 155 -2.64 -5.49 -9.16
N TRP A 156 -1.71 -5.36 -10.11
CA TRP A 156 -0.28 -5.24 -9.82
C TRP A 156 0.06 -3.93 -9.10
N SER A 157 -0.55 -2.81 -9.50
CA SER A 157 -0.35 -1.53 -8.81
C SER A 157 -0.79 -1.60 -7.35
N CYS A 158 -2.01 -2.10 -7.09
CA CYS A 158 -2.49 -2.35 -5.73
C CYS A 158 -1.55 -3.26 -4.94
N LEU A 159 -1.11 -4.37 -5.52
CA LEU A 159 -0.20 -5.30 -4.85
C LEU A 159 1.13 -4.64 -4.47
N VAL A 160 1.76 -3.93 -5.42
CA VAL A 160 3.04 -3.24 -5.18
C VAL A 160 2.89 -2.16 -4.12
N PHE A 161 1.83 -1.35 -4.19
CA PHE A 161 1.55 -0.31 -3.22
C PHE A 161 1.38 -0.88 -1.80
N GLU A 162 0.58 -1.93 -1.63
CA GLU A 162 0.37 -2.54 -0.31
C GLU A 162 1.61 -3.24 0.23
N LEU A 163 2.46 -3.85 -0.61
CA LEU A 163 3.74 -4.39 -0.18
C LEU A 163 4.67 -3.27 0.35
N TYR A 164 4.64 -2.09 -0.27
CA TYR A 164 5.37 -0.93 0.26
C TYR A 164 4.77 -0.39 1.56
N ASN A 165 3.44 -0.33 1.68
CA ASN A 165 2.79 0.03 2.96
C ASN A 165 3.21 -0.90 4.08
N HIS A 166 3.19 -2.19 3.81
CA HIS A 166 3.58 -3.20 4.79
C HIS A 166 5.05 -3.08 5.22
N SER A 167 5.94 -2.68 4.31
CA SER A 167 7.35 -2.41 4.63
C SER A 167 7.56 -1.21 5.57
N THR A 168 6.54 -0.34 5.71
CA THR A 168 6.61 0.87 6.52
C THR A 168 5.95 0.75 7.88
N ASN A 169 5.46 -0.44 8.27
CA ASN A 169 4.77 -0.65 9.56
C ASN A 169 5.55 -0.09 10.77
N SER A 170 6.88 -0.26 10.81
CA SER A 170 7.72 0.29 11.89
C SER A 170 7.72 1.82 11.97
N ALA A 171 7.56 2.52 10.85
CA ALA A 171 7.43 3.98 10.84
C ALA A 171 6.08 4.41 11.44
N PHE A 172 4.99 3.71 11.10
CA PHE A 172 3.68 3.95 11.72
C PHE A 172 3.71 3.69 13.22
N GLU A 173 4.33 2.58 13.67
CA GLU A 173 4.52 2.29 15.09
C GLU A 173 5.31 3.39 15.81
N GLY A 174 6.35 3.92 15.18
CA GLY A 174 7.11 5.07 15.69
C GLY A 174 6.24 6.31 15.90
N ILE A 175 5.45 6.68 14.90
CA ILE A 175 4.54 7.83 14.95
C ILE A 175 3.47 7.63 16.04
N VAL A 176 2.85 6.45 16.12
CA VAL A 176 1.88 6.10 17.17
C VAL A 176 2.52 6.19 18.56
N SER A 177 3.75 5.68 18.70
CA SER A 177 4.47 5.74 19.97
C SER A 177 4.77 7.18 20.41
N GLU A 178 5.09 8.08 19.48
CA GLU A 178 5.30 9.50 19.78
C GLU A 178 4.00 10.20 20.18
N ALA A 179 2.90 9.90 19.48
CA ALA A 179 1.58 10.41 19.80
C ALA A 179 1.13 9.95 21.19
N LEU A 180 1.24 8.64 21.52
CA LEU A 180 0.91 8.08 22.84
C LEU A 180 1.78 8.65 23.97
N ALA A 181 3.01 9.09 23.66
CA ALA A 181 3.89 9.78 24.59
C ALA A 181 3.56 11.27 24.74
N GLY A 182 2.57 11.80 24.02
CA GLY A 182 2.19 13.21 24.02
C GLY A 182 3.22 14.13 23.35
N LYS A 183 4.14 13.58 22.53
CA LYS A 183 5.19 14.37 21.87
C LYS A 183 4.70 15.11 20.63
N ILE A 184 3.70 14.54 19.97
CA ILE A 184 3.05 15.12 18.80
C ILE A 184 1.53 15.10 19.03
N ASP A 185 0.86 16.16 18.55
CA ASP A 185 -0.58 16.27 18.68
C ASP A 185 -1.33 15.45 17.61
N ARG A 186 -2.66 15.48 17.66
CA ARG A 186 -3.54 14.80 16.70
C ARG A 186 -3.24 15.19 15.25
N THR A 187 -3.07 16.48 14.98
CA THR A 187 -2.84 16.98 13.62
C THR A 187 -1.49 16.50 13.11
N ALA A 188 -0.43 16.70 13.88
CA ALA A 188 0.90 16.22 13.53
C ALA A 188 0.92 14.69 13.29
N THR A 189 0.23 13.91 14.14
CA THR A 189 0.11 12.46 13.96
C THR A 189 -0.52 12.10 12.61
N ILE A 190 -1.66 12.72 12.27
CA ILE A 190 -2.38 12.49 11.01
C ILE A 190 -1.50 12.80 9.80
N PHE A 191 -0.79 13.94 9.81
CA PHE A 191 0.02 14.38 8.68
C PHE A 191 1.36 13.62 8.57
N GLU A 192 1.97 13.16 9.66
CA GLU A 192 3.16 12.30 9.58
C GLU A 192 2.81 10.92 9.01
N ILE A 193 1.67 10.34 9.39
CA ILE A 193 1.13 9.12 8.77
C ILE A 193 0.92 9.34 7.27
N ALA A 194 0.27 10.44 6.89
CA ALA A 194 0.03 10.76 5.49
C ALA A 194 1.32 10.91 4.68
N LYS A 195 2.38 11.45 5.29
CA LYS A 195 3.70 11.59 4.68
C LYS A 195 4.38 10.24 4.46
N VAL A 196 4.24 9.27 5.36
CA VAL A 196 4.74 7.89 5.15
C VAL A 196 4.04 7.25 3.94
N GLU A 197 2.72 7.38 3.84
CA GLU A 197 1.95 6.86 2.72
C GLU A 197 2.33 7.52 1.39
N TYR A 198 2.53 8.85 1.39
CA TYR A 198 3.07 9.58 0.24
C TYR A 198 4.40 9.00 -0.25
N LEU A 199 5.31 8.65 0.66
CA LEU A 199 6.57 8.02 0.27
C LEU A 199 6.35 6.66 -0.41
N ASN A 200 5.31 5.91 -0.03
CA ASN A 200 4.94 4.65 -0.69
C ASN A 200 4.27 4.89 -2.06
N VAL A 201 3.49 5.95 -2.22
CA VAL A 201 3.03 6.43 -3.54
C VAL A 201 4.23 6.69 -4.46
N GLN A 202 5.25 7.41 -3.99
CA GLN A 202 6.47 7.68 -4.77
C GLN A 202 7.29 6.42 -5.07
N LYS A 203 7.36 5.45 -4.13
CA LYS A 203 8.00 4.15 -4.39
C LYS A 203 7.25 3.39 -5.50
N THR A 204 5.92 3.37 -5.46
CA THR A 204 5.08 2.72 -6.47
C THR A 204 5.23 3.38 -7.84
N LYS A 205 5.22 4.72 -7.88
CA LYS A 205 5.51 5.52 -9.07
C LYS A 205 6.86 5.14 -9.70
N ARG A 206 7.90 4.98 -8.89
CA ARG A 206 9.23 4.54 -9.35
C ARG A 206 9.27 3.08 -9.80
N PHE A 207 8.55 2.19 -9.11
CA PHE A 207 8.44 0.78 -9.51
C PHE A 207 7.83 0.66 -10.91
N TYR A 208 6.82 1.48 -11.21
CA TYR A 208 6.23 1.54 -12.54
C TYR A 208 7.27 1.88 -13.61
N LEU A 209 7.99 2.98 -13.43
CA LEU A 209 8.96 3.48 -14.40
C LEU A 209 10.13 2.50 -14.60
N ASN A 210 10.65 1.93 -13.51
CA ASN A 210 11.88 1.15 -13.55
C ASN A 210 11.65 -0.34 -13.81
N ALA A 211 10.49 -0.90 -13.42
CA ALA A 211 10.23 -2.33 -13.47
C ALA A 211 8.99 -2.66 -14.32
N TRP A 212 7.82 -2.13 -13.98
CA TRP A 212 6.57 -2.55 -14.61
C TRP A 212 6.51 -2.16 -16.09
N ALA A 213 6.64 -0.88 -16.42
CA ALA A 213 6.50 -0.40 -17.80
C ALA A 213 7.55 -1.04 -18.74
N PRO A 214 8.85 -1.15 -18.36
CA PRO A 214 9.82 -1.90 -19.16
C PRO A 214 9.48 -3.38 -19.31
N PHE A 215 8.92 -4.02 -18.28
CA PHE A 215 8.46 -5.41 -18.34
C PHE A 215 7.30 -5.58 -19.33
N CYS A 216 6.28 -4.72 -19.25
CA CYS A 216 5.15 -4.70 -20.18
C CYS A 216 5.62 -4.51 -21.62
N ALA A 217 6.53 -3.55 -21.86
CA ALA A 217 7.09 -3.30 -23.18
C ALA A 217 7.77 -4.55 -23.78
N ARG A 218 8.54 -5.32 -22.98
CA ARG A 218 9.15 -6.58 -23.44
C ARG A 218 8.13 -7.67 -23.76
N LYS A 219 6.98 -7.66 -23.09
CA LYS A 219 5.87 -8.59 -23.34
C LYS A 219 4.91 -8.10 -24.43
N GLY A 220 5.17 -6.94 -25.04
CA GLY A 220 4.28 -6.34 -26.05
C GLY A 220 2.98 -5.78 -25.48
N ALA A 221 2.91 -5.54 -24.17
CA ALA A 221 1.76 -4.95 -23.50
C ALA A 221 1.91 -3.44 -23.31
N VAL A 222 0.79 -2.72 -23.28
CA VAL A 222 0.73 -1.28 -23.01
C VAL A 222 0.28 -1.08 -21.56
N PRO A 223 1.17 -0.60 -20.66
CA PRO A 223 0.80 -0.37 -19.27
C PRO A 223 -0.07 0.87 -19.12
N VAL A 224 -0.87 0.93 -18.04
CA VAL A 224 -1.80 2.04 -17.77
C VAL A 224 -1.22 2.94 -16.68
N ALA A 225 -0.58 4.05 -17.08
CA ALA A 225 0.15 4.94 -16.18
C ALA A 225 -0.71 5.49 -15.02
N GLU A 226 -1.99 5.70 -15.27
CA GLU A 226 -2.98 6.21 -14.30
C GLU A 226 -3.09 5.33 -13.07
N ASP A 227 -3.02 4.02 -13.24
CA ASP A 227 -3.15 3.06 -12.14
C ASP A 227 -1.94 3.10 -11.19
N TRP A 228 -0.81 3.69 -11.62
CA TRP A 228 0.48 3.66 -10.93
C TRP A 228 0.93 5.03 -10.40
N PHE A 229 -0.04 5.89 -10.06
CA PHE A 229 0.22 7.19 -9.42
C PHE A 229 1.13 8.12 -10.24
N GLN A 230 1.21 7.95 -11.57
CA GLN A 230 2.16 8.72 -12.39
C GLN A 230 1.84 10.22 -12.42
N TYR A 231 0.58 10.58 -12.15
CA TYR A 231 0.13 11.97 -12.10
C TYR A 231 0.16 12.60 -10.71
N GLU A 232 0.59 11.84 -9.70
CA GLU A 232 0.77 12.39 -8.36
C GLU A 232 1.97 13.35 -8.31
N PRO A 233 1.89 14.47 -7.57
CA PRO A 233 2.97 15.42 -7.45
C PRO A 233 4.27 14.82 -6.88
N ASP A 234 5.40 15.35 -7.35
CA ASP A 234 6.73 14.89 -6.95
C ASP A 234 7.18 15.38 -5.56
N THR A 235 6.41 16.27 -4.92
CA THR A 235 6.65 16.70 -3.53
C THR A 235 5.42 16.50 -2.65
N TYR A 236 5.67 16.22 -1.36
CA TYR A 236 4.61 16.05 -0.36
C TYR A 236 3.77 17.32 -0.23
N GLU A 237 4.41 18.49 -0.26
CA GLU A 237 3.75 19.79 -0.11
C GLU A 237 2.77 20.07 -1.26
N HIS A 238 3.08 19.61 -2.48
CA HIS A 238 2.15 19.75 -3.60
C HIS A 238 1.05 18.69 -3.59
N TRP A 239 1.38 17.47 -3.15
CA TRP A 239 0.39 16.41 -3.00
C TRP A 239 -0.65 16.74 -1.94
N ILE A 240 -0.20 17.13 -0.74
CA ILE A 240 -1.10 17.39 0.39
C ILE A 240 -1.99 18.63 0.17
N LYS A 241 -1.55 19.61 -0.63
CA LYS A 241 -2.33 20.81 -0.98
C LYS A 241 -3.60 20.51 -1.80
N GLN A 242 -3.71 19.32 -2.37
CA GLN A 242 -4.91 18.88 -3.08
C GLN A 242 -6.08 18.60 -2.12
N PHE A 243 -5.80 18.52 -0.83
CA PHE A 243 -6.78 18.21 0.19
C PHE A 243 -6.81 19.32 1.23
N GLN A 244 -7.94 20.04 1.31
CA GLN A 244 -8.03 21.29 2.10
C GLN A 244 -9.17 21.26 3.11
N GLY A 245 -10.16 20.41 2.89
CA GLY A 245 -11.33 20.26 3.75
C GLY A 245 -11.11 19.26 4.90
N PRO A 246 -11.89 19.38 5.98
CA PRO A 246 -11.90 18.38 7.07
C PRO A 246 -12.46 17.02 6.62
N GLU A 247 -13.26 17.01 5.54
CA GLU A 247 -13.80 15.81 4.89
C GLU A 247 -12.84 15.21 3.85
N ASP A 248 -11.69 15.87 3.61
CA ASP A 248 -10.68 15.37 2.69
C ASP A 248 -9.66 14.50 3.43
N TYR A 249 -8.90 13.71 2.66
CA TYR A 249 -7.68 13.08 3.14
C TYR A 249 -6.66 14.14 3.61
N PRO A 250 -5.79 13.89 4.60
CA PRO A 250 -5.74 12.72 5.47
C PRO A 250 -6.70 12.80 6.66
N ILE A 251 -7.37 13.94 6.88
CA ILE A 251 -8.15 14.20 8.09
C ILE A 251 -9.34 13.24 8.19
N ALA A 252 -10.12 13.08 7.12
CA ALA A 252 -11.28 12.20 7.10
C ALA A 252 -10.93 10.73 7.34
N ASN A 253 -9.71 10.32 7.00
CA ASN A 253 -9.28 8.92 7.10
C ASN A 253 -8.61 8.65 8.44
N TYR A 254 -7.60 9.45 8.80
CA TYR A 254 -6.78 9.21 9.99
C TYR A 254 -7.30 9.93 11.23
N GLY A 255 -8.19 10.91 11.09
CA GLY A 255 -8.85 11.56 12.22
C GLY A 255 -9.68 10.60 13.08
N PRO A 256 -10.70 9.92 12.52
CA PRO A 256 -11.50 8.96 13.25
C PRO A 256 -10.68 7.80 13.84
N TRP A 257 -9.65 7.37 13.09
CA TRP A 257 -8.70 6.37 13.58
C TRP A 257 -7.95 6.86 14.81
N TYR A 258 -7.41 8.08 14.80
CA TYR A 258 -6.68 8.66 15.93
C TYR A 258 -7.58 8.76 17.16
N ASP A 259 -8.80 9.27 16.97
CA ASP A 259 -9.76 9.49 18.05
C ASP A 259 -10.19 8.16 18.71
N LYS A 260 -10.23 7.08 17.94
CA LYS A 260 -10.54 5.73 18.43
C LYS A 260 -9.33 5.01 19.04
N SER A 261 -8.14 5.22 18.49
CA SER A 261 -7.00 4.30 18.67
C SER A 261 -5.85 4.89 19.50
N VAL A 262 -5.75 6.22 19.55
CA VAL A 262 -4.67 6.93 20.23
C VAL A 262 -5.23 7.76 21.39
N ALA A 263 -6.23 8.61 21.11
CA ALA A 263 -6.79 9.54 22.09
C ALA A 263 -7.23 8.89 23.43
N PRO A 264 -7.86 7.69 23.45
CA PRO A 264 -8.27 7.06 24.71
C PRO A 264 -7.12 6.63 25.63
N TYR A 265 -5.90 6.54 25.09
CA TYR A 265 -4.71 6.07 25.80
C TYR A 265 -3.72 7.19 26.14
N LEU A 266 -4.00 8.43 25.72
CA LEU A 266 -3.25 9.59 26.18
C LEU A 266 -3.50 9.72 27.68
N LYS A 267 -2.49 9.40 28.48
CA LYS A 267 -2.55 9.60 29.93
C LYS A 267 -2.88 11.06 30.19
N ARG A 268 -3.98 11.35 30.89
CA ARG A 268 -4.16 12.68 31.48
C ARG A 268 -3.01 12.87 32.45
N GLN A 269 -2.09 13.76 32.10
CA GLN A 269 -1.14 14.29 33.08
C GLN A 269 -1.95 15.27 33.93
N ASP A 270 -2.65 14.72 34.92
CA ASP A 270 -3.22 15.50 36.02
C ASP A 270 -2.10 15.86 37.01
#